data_AF-A0A3C0XJB1-F1
#
_entry.id   AF-A0A3C0XJB1-F1
#
_cell.length_a   1.000
_cell.length_b   1.000
_cell.length_c   1.000
_cell.angle_alpha   90.00
_cell.angle_beta   90.00
_cell.angle_gamma   90.00
#
_symmetry.space_group_name_H-M   'P 1'
#
loop_
_entity.id
_entity.type
_entity.pdbx_description
1 polymer ?
#
loop_
_entity_poly.entity_id
_entity_poly.type
_entity_poly.pdbx_seq_one_letter_code
_entity_poly.pdbx_strand_id
1 'polypeptide(L)'
;MAKKDDRPIDVGLAALTGSDEAAAIEFWKKRFELIAAIPSDVARVGAMTPQLRELTRMVNEVERERLTRARLIAFAQLSSDVQQKITASRKAAWDVDRSVLEKDQALVDKILPTVEASVRSAYPR
;
A
#
# COMPACT_ATOMS: atom_id res chain seq x y z
N MET A 1 -1.39 -6.65 -30.31
CA MET A 1 -1.09 -6.31 -28.90
C MET A 1 -2.18 -5.34 -28.44
N ALA A 2 -2.96 -5.71 -27.42
CA ALA A 2 -3.95 -4.79 -26.85
C ALA A 2 -3.21 -3.55 -26.33
N LYS A 3 -3.69 -2.35 -26.68
CA LYS A 3 -3.16 -1.10 -26.12
C LYS A 3 -3.21 -1.21 -24.60
N LYS A 4 -2.06 -1.06 -23.94
CA LYS A 4 -2.00 -0.99 -22.48
C LYS A 4 -2.82 0.23 -22.08
N ASP A 5 -3.84 0.06 -21.25
CA ASP A 5 -4.63 1.18 -20.75
C ASP A 5 -3.76 1.95 -19.75
N ASP A 6 -3.20 3.08 -20.18
CA ASP A 6 -2.25 3.86 -19.38
C ASP A 6 -2.94 4.76 -18.33
N ARG A 7 -4.27 4.68 -18.20
CA ARG A 7 -4.99 5.40 -17.15
C ARG A 7 -4.65 4.83 -15.77
N PRO A 8 -4.46 5.71 -14.75
CA PRO A 8 -4.19 5.27 -13.39
C PRO A 8 -5.42 4.56 -12.81
N ILE A 9 -5.18 3.47 -12.09
CA ILE A 9 -6.18 2.75 -11.30
C ILE A 9 -6.50 3.56 -10.04
N ASP A 10 -5.49 4.11 -9.38
CA ASP A 10 -5.63 5.05 -8.26
C ASP A 10 -4.98 6.39 -8.62
N VAL A 11 -5.81 7.37 -8.97
CA VAL A 11 -5.37 8.72 -9.36
C VAL A 11 -4.57 9.41 -8.24
N GLY A 12 -4.96 9.19 -6.98
CA GLY A 12 -4.31 9.84 -5.84
C GLY A 12 -2.89 9.31 -5.62
N LEU A 13 -2.71 8.00 -5.73
CA LEU A 13 -1.40 7.38 -5.63
C LEU A 13 -0.52 7.69 -6.84
N ALA A 14 -1.08 7.69 -8.06
CA ALA A 14 -0.34 8.08 -9.26
C ALA A 14 0.18 9.53 -9.17
N ALA A 15 -0.60 10.43 -8.56
CA ALA A 15 -0.22 11.83 -8.35
C ALA A 15 0.93 12.05 -7.35
N LEU A 16 1.34 11.02 -6.58
CA LEU A 16 2.49 11.11 -5.69
C LEU A 16 3.84 10.93 -6.39
N THR A 17 3.84 10.59 -7.68
CA THR A 17 5.09 10.44 -8.45
C THR A 17 5.88 11.74 -8.42
N GLY A 18 7.13 11.68 -7.95
CA GLY A 18 7.99 12.87 -7.80
C GLY A 18 7.67 13.77 -6.59
N SER A 19 6.73 13.39 -5.72
CA SER A 19 6.54 14.05 -4.42
C SER A 19 7.70 13.71 -3.47
N ASP A 20 7.88 14.51 -2.41
CA ASP A 20 8.76 14.12 -1.32
C ASP A 20 8.21 12.92 -0.52
N GLU A 21 9.05 12.34 0.34
CA GLU A 21 8.70 11.16 1.17
C GLU A 21 7.67 11.51 2.25
N ALA A 22 7.74 12.70 2.84
CA ALA A 22 6.80 13.12 3.90
C ALA A 22 5.37 13.23 3.37
N ALA A 23 5.20 13.81 2.18
CA ALA A 23 3.93 13.87 1.47
C ALA A 23 3.37 12.48 1.16
N ALA A 24 4.23 11.54 0.76
CA ALA A 24 3.82 10.16 0.51
C ALA A 24 3.40 9.44 1.80
N ILE A 25 4.12 9.64 2.91
CA ILE A 25 3.77 9.08 4.23
C ILE A 25 2.40 9.61 4.68
N GLU A 26 2.19 10.93 4.60
CA GLU A 26 0.92 11.55 5.02
C GLU A 26 -0.26 11.13 4.15
N PHE A 27 -0.05 10.96 2.84
CA PHE A 27 -1.06 10.37 1.96
C PHE A 27 -1.45 8.96 2.42
N TRP A 28 -0.47 8.10 2.70
CA TRP A 28 -0.73 6.72 3.11
C TRP A 28 -1.42 6.64 4.47
N LYS A 29 -1.05 7.48 5.43
CA LYS A 29 -1.73 7.56 6.74
C LYS A 29 -3.20 7.88 6.57
N LYS A 30 -3.51 8.99 5.88
CA LYS A 30 -4.89 9.39 5.58
C LYS A 30 -5.64 8.30 4.83
N ARG A 31 -4.97 7.66 3.87
CA ARG A 31 -5.57 6.57 3.09
C ARG A 31 -5.95 5.38 3.97
N PHE A 32 -5.06 4.96 4.87
CA PHE A 32 -5.33 3.86 5.78
C PHE A 32 -6.44 4.18 6.78
N GLU A 33 -6.48 5.40 7.31
CA GLU A 33 -7.56 5.85 8.19
C GLU A 33 -8.92 5.82 7.46
N LEU A 34 -8.97 6.31 6.21
CA LEU A 34 -10.18 6.27 5.39
C LEU A 34 -10.64 4.84 5.11
N ILE A 35 -9.72 3.92 4.78
CA ILE A 35 -10.07 2.51 4.57
C ILE A 35 -10.57 1.91 5.88
N ALA A 36 -9.88 2.12 7.00
CA ALA A 36 -10.28 1.55 8.28
C ALA A 36 -11.63 2.08 8.81
N ALA A 37 -12.03 3.28 8.39
CA ALA A 37 -13.34 3.86 8.70
C ALA A 37 -14.50 3.21 7.93
N ILE A 38 -14.24 2.48 6.84
CA ILE A 38 -15.28 1.78 6.08
C ILE A 38 -15.82 0.62 6.96
N PRO A 39 -17.14 0.53 7.22
CA PRO A 39 -17.69 -0.44 8.14
C PRO A 39 -17.66 -1.88 7.59
N SER A 40 -17.75 -2.06 6.28
CA SER A 40 -17.78 -3.38 5.63
C SER A 40 -16.38 -3.88 5.28
N ASP A 41 -16.04 -5.08 5.75
CA ASP A 41 -14.79 -5.79 5.45
C ASP A 41 -14.56 -5.96 3.95
N VAL A 42 -15.60 -6.38 3.23
CA VAL A 42 -15.54 -6.55 1.76
C VAL A 42 -15.26 -5.22 1.07
N ALA A 43 -15.90 -4.14 1.52
CA ALA A 43 -15.66 -2.81 0.98
C ALA A 43 -14.25 -2.29 1.31
N ARG A 44 -13.68 -2.63 2.49
CA ARG A 44 -12.28 -2.32 2.81
C ARG A 44 -11.30 -3.02 1.88
N VAL A 45 -11.52 -4.30 1.60
CA VAL A 45 -10.73 -5.06 0.63
C VAL A 45 -10.82 -4.39 -0.74
N GLY A 46 -12.05 -4.11 -1.20
CA GLY A 46 -12.31 -3.44 -2.48
C GLY A 46 -11.66 -2.05 -2.58
N ALA A 47 -11.57 -1.31 -1.47
CA ALA A 47 -10.90 -0.01 -1.43
C ALA A 47 -9.36 -0.13 -1.48
N MET A 48 -8.79 -1.18 -0.89
CA MET A 48 -7.34 -1.36 -0.83
C MET A 48 -6.74 -1.95 -2.11
N THR A 49 -7.39 -2.94 -2.73
CA THR A 49 -6.86 -3.62 -3.92
C THR A 49 -6.43 -2.68 -5.06
N PRO A 50 -7.19 -1.61 -5.41
CA PRO A 50 -6.78 -0.63 -6.43
C PRO A 50 -5.42 0.02 -6.17
N GLN A 51 -5.10 0.31 -4.92
CA GLN A 51 -3.84 0.98 -4.54
C GLN A 51 -2.64 0.03 -4.69
N LEU A 52 -2.84 -1.25 -4.33
CA LEU A 52 -1.83 -2.28 -4.52
C LEU A 52 -1.59 -2.53 -6.02
N ARG A 53 -2.66 -2.59 -6.81
CA ARG A 53 -2.57 -2.71 -8.28
C ARG A 53 -1.80 -1.54 -8.87
N GLU A 54 -2.11 -0.32 -8.48
CA GLU A 54 -1.41 0.88 -8.97
C GLU A 54 0.08 0.81 -8.67
N LEU A 55 0.48 0.51 -7.42
CA LEU A 55 1.90 0.32 -7.06
C LEU A 55 2.57 -0.72 -7.96
N THR A 56 1.96 -1.90 -8.14
CA THR A 56 2.56 -2.98 -8.94
C THR A 56 2.64 -2.67 -10.44
N ARG A 57 1.87 -1.69 -10.93
CA ARG A 57 1.88 -1.25 -12.33
C ARG A 57 2.91 -0.15 -12.61
N MET A 58 3.43 0.51 -11.57
CA MET A 58 4.45 1.55 -11.73
C MET A 58 5.72 0.98 -12.39
N VAL A 59 6.10 1.58 -13.51
CA VAL A 59 7.28 1.17 -14.31
C VAL A 59 8.57 1.67 -13.68
N ASN A 60 8.54 2.84 -13.03
CA ASN A 60 9.69 3.37 -12.31
C ASN A 60 9.86 2.63 -10.98
N GLU A 61 10.81 1.69 -10.95
CA GLU A 61 11.07 0.86 -9.77
C GLU A 61 11.53 1.66 -8.56
N VAL A 62 12.32 2.73 -8.76
CA VAL A 62 12.81 3.60 -7.69
C VAL A 62 11.63 4.31 -7.01
N GLU A 63 10.72 4.86 -7.81
CA GLU A 63 9.50 5.49 -7.27
C GLU A 63 8.58 4.47 -6.60
N ARG A 64 8.44 3.27 -7.18
CA ARG A 64 7.66 2.19 -6.58
C ARG A 64 8.20 1.80 -5.20
N GLU A 65 9.52 1.68 -5.06
CA GLU A 65 10.19 1.39 -3.80
C GLU A 65 10.02 2.52 -2.79
N ARG A 66 10.19 3.78 -3.22
CA ARG A 66 9.98 4.96 -2.37
C ARG A 66 8.55 5.00 -1.82
N LEU A 67 7.55 4.86 -2.68
CA LEU A 67 6.14 4.89 -2.28
C LEU A 67 5.77 3.68 -1.40
N THR A 68 6.39 2.52 -1.64
CA THR A 68 6.20 1.35 -0.77
C THR A 68 6.86 1.56 0.59
N ARG A 69 8.08 2.11 0.67
CA ARG A 69 8.74 2.49 1.91
C ARG A 69 7.89 3.48 2.71
N ALA A 70 7.40 4.53 2.05
CA ALA A 70 6.51 5.51 2.66
C ALA A 70 5.23 4.86 3.22
N ARG A 71 4.65 3.89 2.50
CA ARG A 71 3.52 3.08 2.99
C ARG A 71 3.87 2.29 4.25
N LEU A 72 5.07 1.69 4.31
CA LEU A 72 5.53 0.96 5.49
C LEU A 72 5.63 1.87 6.72
N ILE A 73 6.28 3.01 6.54
CA ILE A 73 6.43 4.01 7.60
C ILE A 73 5.07 4.52 8.06
N ALA A 74 4.19 4.85 7.12
CA ALA A 74 2.83 5.31 7.40
C ALA A 74 2.04 4.30 8.24
N PHE A 75 2.07 3.03 7.87
CA PHE A 75 1.37 1.97 8.61
C PHE A 75 1.84 1.85 10.07
N ALA A 76 3.16 1.93 10.29
CA ALA A 76 3.74 1.85 11.63
C ALA A 76 3.33 3.02 12.55
N GLN A 77 2.92 4.15 11.98
CA GLN A 77 2.48 5.33 12.73
C GLN A 77 0.99 5.30 13.12
N LEU A 78 0.22 4.32 12.62
CA LEU A 78 -1.22 4.21 12.88
C LEU A 78 -1.51 3.65 14.28
N SER A 79 -2.73 3.88 14.76
CA SER A 79 -3.23 3.21 15.97
C SER A 79 -3.39 1.70 15.75
N SER A 80 -3.31 0.92 16.84
CA SER A 80 -3.39 -0.54 16.75
C SER A 80 -4.70 -1.05 16.11
N ASP A 81 -5.84 -0.41 16.38
CA ASP A 81 -7.13 -0.75 15.75
C ASP A 81 -7.08 -0.59 14.22
N VAL A 82 -6.52 0.52 13.75
CA VAL A 82 -6.36 0.77 12.32
C VAL A 82 -5.39 -0.24 11.70
N GLN A 83 -4.25 -0.52 12.35
CA GLN A 83 -3.29 -1.52 11.88
C GLN A 83 -3.93 -2.91 11.73
N GLN A 84 -4.77 -3.32 12.68
CA GLN A 84 -5.48 -4.61 12.64
C GLN A 84 -6.45 -4.66 11.45
N LYS A 85 -7.26 -3.61 11.25
CA LYS A 85 -8.22 -3.54 10.13
C LYS A 85 -7.54 -3.57 8.77
N ILE A 86 -6.42 -2.86 8.62
CA ILE A 86 -5.64 -2.84 7.38
C ILE A 86 -4.96 -4.20 7.14
N THR A 87 -4.35 -4.79 8.17
CA THR A 87 -3.75 -6.14 8.08
C THR A 87 -4.78 -7.18 7.65
N ALA A 88 -5.96 -7.19 8.29
CA ALA A 88 -7.04 -8.12 7.96
C ALA A 88 -7.52 -7.93 6.52
N SER A 89 -7.72 -6.68 6.11
CA SER A 89 -8.12 -6.36 4.73
C SER A 89 -7.04 -6.81 3.73
N ARG A 90 -5.75 -6.71 4.09
CA ARG A 90 -4.63 -7.03 3.19
C ARG A 90 -4.54 -8.53 3.01
N LYS A 91 -4.75 -9.27 4.10
CA LYS A 91 -4.87 -10.73 4.06
C LYS A 91 -6.03 -11.17 3.16
N ALA A 92 -7.21 -10.57 3.29
CA ALA A 92 -8.36 -10.91 2.46
C ALA A 92 -8.19 -10.50 0.98
N ALA A 93 -7.37 -9.50 0.67
CA ALA A 93 -7.07 -9.13 -0.71
C ALA A 93 -6.30 -10.22 -1.50
N TRP A 94 -5.67 -11.19 -0.81
CA TRP A 94 -5.04 -12.35 -1.47
C TRP A 94 -6.02 -13.22 -2.24
N ASP A 95 -7.27 -13.31 -1.77
CA ASP A 95 -8.32 -14.08 -2.41
C ASP A 95 -8.94 -13.34 -3.61
N VAL A 96 -8.70 -12.02 -3.71
CA VAL A 96 -9.22 -11.17 -4.79
C VAL A 96 -8.20 -11.04 -5.93
N ASP A 97 -6.93 -10.83 -5.62
CA ASP A 97 -5.88 -10.64 -6.62
C ASP A 97 -4.50 -11.09 -6.14
N ARG A 98 -4.34 -12.42 -6.03
CA ARG A 98 -3.11 -13.06 -5.56
C ARG A 98 -1.85 -12.54 -6.25
N SER A 99 -1.90 -12.37 -7.57
CA SER A 99 -0.72 -11.96 -8.37
C SER A 99 -0.19 -10.57 -8.00
N VAL A 100 -1.09 -9.65 -7.63
CA VAL A 100 -0.74 -8.31 -7.17
C VAL A 100 -0.16 -8.38 -5.76
N LEU A 101 -0.76 -9.19 -4.89
CA LEU A 101 -0.30 -9.35 -3.51
C LEU A 101 1.07 -10.04 -3.42
N GLU A 102 1.38 -11.00 -4.28
CA GLU A 102 2.72 -11.62 -4.35
C GLU A 102 3.79 -10.60 -4.75
N LYS A 103 3.51 -9.77 -5.77
CA LYS A 103 4.43 -8.70 -6.20
C LYS A 103 4.61 -7.63 -5.13
N ASP A 104 3.51 -7.27 -4.46
CA ASP A 104 3.53 -6.35 -3.33
C ASP A 104 4.37 -6.92 -2.17
N GLN A 105 4.12 -8.18 -1.78
CA GLN A 105 4.83 -8.85 -0.69
C GLN A 105 6.32 -8.96 -0.99
N ALA A 106 6.71 -9.36 -2.20
CA ALA A 106 8.13 -9.42 -2.58
C ALA A 106 8.84 -8.07 -2.40
N LEU A 107 8.15 -6.97 -2.68
CA LEU A 107 8.69 -5.63 -2.49
C LEU A 107 8.74 -5.24 -1.00
N VAL A 108 7.72 -5.60 -0.23
CA VAL A 108 7.72 -5.42 1.23
C VAL A 108 8.90 -6.18 1.84
N ASP A 109 9.10 -7.45 1.48
CA ASP A 109 10.19 -8.29 2.00
C ASP A 109 11.57 -7.72 1.65
N LYS A 110 11.71 -7.11 0.46
CA LYS A 110 12.92 -6.39 0.06
C LYS A 110 13.17 -5.14 0.93
N ILE A 111 12.14 -4.35 1.21
CA ILE A 111 12.28 -3.03 1.84
C ILE A 111 12.32 -3.13 3.37
N LEU A 112 11.53 -4.02 3.97
CA LEU A 112 11.31 -4.13 5.41
C LEU A 112 12.60 -4.30 6.25
N PRO A 113 13.66 -5.01 5.78
CA PRO A 113 14.95 -5.05 6.47
C PRO A 113 15.70 -3.71 6.49
N THR A 114 15.41 -2.81 5.55
CA THR A 114 16.11 -1.54 5.32
C THR A 114 15.46 -0.33 5.99
N VAL A 115 14.30 -0.51 6.62
CA VAL A 115 13.62 0.52 7.42
C VAL A 115 14.02 0.41 8.89
N GLU A 116 13.74 1.47 9.64
CA GLU A 116 13.99 1.54 11.09
C GLU A 116 13.34 0.36 11.84
N ALA A 117 13.97 -0.03 12.95
CA ALA A 117 13.51 -1.15 13.76
C ALA A 117 12.09 -0.94 14.32
N SER A 118 11.75 0.31 14.66
CA SER A 118 10.42 0.74 15.10
C SER A 118 9.36 0.41 14.04
N VAL A 119 9.59 0.79 12.78
CA VAL A 119 8.71 0.49 11.64
C VAL A 119 8.62 -1.01 11.42
N ARG A 120 9.75 -1.71 11.49
CA ARG A 120 9.81 -3.16 11.31
C ARG A 120 8.98 -3.93 12.32
N SER A 121 8.97 -3.48 13.59
CA SER A 121 8.21 -4.13 14.66
C SER A 121 6.69 -4.00 14.54
N ALA A 122 6.20 -3.01 13.78
CA ALA A 122 4.77 -2.83 13.56
C ALA A 122 4.20 -3.82 12.52
N TYR A 123 5.06 -4.39 11.67
CA TYR A 123 4.62 -5.28 10.60
C TYR A 123 4.37 -6.71 11.11
N PRO A 124 3.20 -7.30 10.79
CA PRO A 124 2.94 -8.70 11.11
C PRO A 124 3.96 -9.57 10.37
N ARG A 125 4.57 -10.50 11.11
CA ARG A 125 5.48 -11.52 10.56
C ARG A 125 4.71 -12.66 9.92
#